data_AF-Q0K9N4-F1
#
_entry.id   AF-Q0K9N4-F1
#
_cell.length_a   1.000
_cell.length_b   1.000
_cell.length_c   1.000
_cell.angle_alpha   90.00
_cell.angle_beta   90.00
_cell.angle_gamma   90.00
#
_symmetry.space_group_name_H-M   'P 1'
#
loop_
_entity.id
_entity.type
_entity.pdbx_description
1 polymer ?
#
loop_
_entity_poly.entity_id
_entity_poly.type
_entity_poly.pdbx_seq_one_letter_code
_entity_poly.pdbx_strand_id
1 'polypeptide(L)'
;MLQASEMQQRFSHLQQTISETSRTCHADTGIPQDLMNWVDELDKECKSASKVVSSKDEDRIRQWVDDLERIGDRADRACQQAGSLDAKVKDAVSSMHSELADLKRQLH
;
A
#
# COMPACT_ATOMS: atom_id res chain seq x y z
N MET A 1 20.93 -5.11 5.91
CA MET A 1 19.87 -5.57 6.82
C MET A 1 19.29 -4.33 7.48
N LEU A 2 18.03 -3.97 7.17
CA LEU A 2 17.34 -2.93 7.93
C LEU A 2 17.23 -3.36 9.40
N GLN A 3 17.43 -2.42 10.32
CA GLN A 3 17.06 -2.66 11.71
C GLN A 3 15.54 -2.79 11.83
N ALA A 4 15.07 -3.63 12.74
CA ALA A 4 13.64 -3.78 13.05
C ALA A 4 12.96 -2.44 13.36
N SER A 5 13.69 -1.49 13.96
CA SER A 5 13.23 -0.14 14.25
C SER A 5 13.02 0.72 12.99
N GLU A 6 13.92 0.63 12.01
CA GLU A 6 13.78 1.33 10.73
C GLU A 6 12.62 0.75 9.92
N MET A 7 12.48 -0.57 9.95
CA MET A 7 11.37 -1.28 9.31
C MET A 7 10.02 -0.86 9.91
N GLN A 8 9.94 -0.73 11.23
CA GLN A 8 8.74 -0.21 11.90
C GLN A 8 8.41 1.23 11.46
N GLN A 9 9.41 2.12 11.37
CA GLN A 9 9.18 3.49 10.91
C GLN A 9 8.67 3.54 9.47
N ARG A 10 9.34 2.82 8.57
CA ARG A 10 8.93 2.68 7.15
C ARG A 10 7.50 2.15 7.04
N PHE A 11 7.19 1.12 7.83
CA PHE A 11 5.88 0.49 7.86
C PHE A 11 4.80 1.43 8.37
N SER A 12 5.07 2.20 9.43
CA SER A 12 4.12 3.21 9.92
C SER A 12 3.87 4.30 8.88
N HIS A 13 4.90 4.71 8.14
CA HIS A 13 4.75 5.65 7.03
C HIS A 13 3.86 5.06 5.93
N LEU A 14 4.15 3.83 5.51
CA LEU A 14 3.35 3.11 4.51
C LEU A 14 1.88 2.99 4.92
N GLN A 15 1.60 2.60 6.17
CA GLN A 15 0.23 2.54 6.70
C GLN A 15 -0.48 3.89 6.58
N GLN A 16 0.22 4.97 6.91
CA GLN A 16 -0.34 6.31 6.80
C GLN A 16 -0.65 6.65 5.33
N THR A 17 0.28 6.39 4.41
CA THR A 17 0.10 6.63 2.96
C THR A 17 -1.08 5.81 2.40
N ILE A 18 -1.23 4.54 2.79
CA ILE A 18 -2.35 3.69 2.36
C ILE A 18 -3.68 4.22 2.92
N SER A 19 -3.74 4.56 4.21
CA SER A 19 -4.96 5.09 4.81
C SER A 19 -5.34 6.46 4.24
N GLU A 20 -4.38 7.32 3.90
CA GLU A 20 -4.61 8.59 3.20
C GLU A 20 -5.12 8.37 1.77
N THR A 21 -4.53 7.40 1.06
CA THR A 21 -4.98 6.99 -0.28
C THR A 21 -6.41 6.47 -0.23
N SER A 22 -6.74 5.60 0.73
CA SER A 22 -8.11 5.12 0.96
C SER A 22 -9.07 6.29 1.18
N ARG A 23 -8.78 7.22 2.09
CA ARG A 23 -9.64 8.39 2.32
C ARG A 23 -9.81 9.26 1.07
N THR A 24 -8.73 9.47 0.32
CA THR A 24 -8.76 10.23 -0.93
C THR A 24 -9.63 9.51 -1.96
N CYS A 25 -9.54 8.18 -2.01
CA CYS A 25 -10.38 7.38 -2.87
C CYS A 25 -11.87 7.44 -2.49
N HIS A 26 -12.18 7.30 -1.20
CA HIS A 26 -13.55 7.38 -0.69
C HIS A 26 -14.16 8.78 -0.82
N ALA A 27 -13.35 9.84 -0.87
CA ALA A 27 -13.80 11.21 -1.06
C ALA A 27 -14.19 11.52 -2.52
N ASP A 28 -13.69 10.74 -3.48
CA ASP A 28 -13.97 10.90 -4.89
C ASP A 28 -15.04 9.90 -5.36
N THR A 29 -16.11 10.42 -5.96
CA THR A 29 -17.25 9.62 -6.44
C THR A 29 -17.03 9.06 -7.84
N GLY A 30 -15.99 9.50 -8.55
CA GLY A 30 -15.64 9.03 -9.89
C GLY A 30 -14.75 7.78 -9.90
N ILE A 31 -14.45 7.22 -8.72
CA ILE A 31 -13.52 6.10 -8.61
C ILE A 31 -14.17 4.79 -9.06
N PRO A 32 -13.47 4.01 -9.91
CA PRO A 32 -13.94 2.68 -10.27
C PRO A 32 -13.96 1.77 -9.03
N GLN A 33 -15.03 0.99 -8.90
CA GLN A 33 -15.23 0.09 -7.76
C GLN A 33 -14.06 -0.89 -7.58
N ASP A 34 -13.41 -1.32 -8.66
CA ASP A 34 -12.22 -2.16 -8.61
C ASP A 34 -11.06 -1.48 -7.86
N LEU A 35 -10.76 -0.21 -8.16
CA LEU A 35 -9.71 0.53 -7.47
C LEU A 35 -10.03 0.66 -5.99
N MET A 36 -11.28 1.01 -5.68
CA MET A 36 -11.75 1.16 -4.30
C MET A 36 -11.62 -0.16 -3.52
N ASN A 37 -11.97 -1.29 -4.14
CA ASN A 37 -11.80 -2.62 -3.56
C ASN A 37 -10.32 -2.92 -3.28
N TRP A 38 -9.41 -2.64 -4.21
CA TRP A 38 -7.98 -2.87 -4.01
C TRP A 38 -7.38 -2.01 -2.89
N VAL A 39 -7.78 -0.73 -2.82
CA VAL A 39 -7.29 0.18 -1.77
C VAL A 39 -7.85 -0.20 -0.40
N ASP A 40 -9.11 -0.63 -0.31
CA ASP A 40 -9.68 -1.14 0.95
C ASP A 40 -9.04 -2.46 1.38
N GLU A 41 -8.67 -3.32 0.44
CA GLU A 41 -7.96 -4.57 0.72
C GLU A 41 -6.53 -4.29 1.22
N LEU A 42 -5.82 -3.34 0.60
CA LEU A 42 -4.52 -2.85 1.10
C LEU A 42 -4.63 -2.30 2.52
N ASP A 43 -5.60 -1.45 2.82
CA ASP A 43 -5.78 -0.86 4.15
C ASP A 43 -6.05 -1.94 5.22
N LYS A 44 -6.83 -2.97 4.88
CA LYS A 44 -7.07 -4.13 5.75
C LYS A 44 -5.81 -4.96 5.99
N GLU A 45 -5.07 -5.26 4.93
CA GLU A 45 -3.81 -6.01 5.04
C GLU A 45 -2.77 -5.22 5.84
N CYS A 46 -2.69 -3.90 5.64
CA CYS A 46 -1.80 -3.05 6.40
C CYS A 46 -2.15 -2.99 7.88
N LYS A 47 -3.44 -2.98 8.26
CA LYS A 47 -3.87 -3.09 9.66
C LYS A 47 -3.44 -4.41 10.30
N SER A 48 -3.53 -5.51 9.56
CA SER A 48 -3.08 -6.83 10.03
C SER A 48 -1.57 -6.89 10.23
N ALA A 49 -0.82 -6.09 9.48
CA ALA A 49 0.61 -6.25 9.42
C ALA A 49 1.42 -5.60 10.54
N SER A 50 0.80 -4.73 11.34
CA SER A 50 1.39 -4.34 12.63
C SER A 50 1.70 -5.58 13.49
N LYS A 51 0.86 -6.62 13.42
CA LYS A 51 1.10 -7.91 14.10
C LYS A 51 2.23 -8.71 13.44
N VAL A 52 2.36 -8.63 12.11
CA VAL A 52 3.41 -9.33 11.35
C VAL A 52 4.78 -8.72 11.65
N VAL A 53 4.92 -7.40 11.55
CA VAL A 53 6.17 -6.70 11.87
C VAL A 53 6.55 -6.87 13.33
N SER A 54 5.57 -6.86 14.24
CA SER A 54 5.81 -7.11 15.67
C SER A 54 6.30 -8.54 15.97
N SER A 55 6.01 -9.51 15.11
CA SER A 55 6.49 -10.89 15.29
C SER A 55 7.98 -11.08 15.00
N LYS A 56 8.65 -10.06 14.42
CA LYS A 56 10.08 -10.06 14.05
C LYS A 56 10.49 -11.22 13.13
N ASP A 57 9.51 -11.81 12.45
CA ASP A 57 9.70 -12.89 11.51
C ASP A 57 9.95 -12.29 10.12
N GLU A 58 11.22 -12.26 9.71
CA GLU A 58 11.61 -11.59 8.46
C GLU A 58 11.00 -12.24 7.22
N ASP A 59 10.86 -13.57 7.18
CA ASP A 59 10.25 -14.28 6.05
C ASP A 59 8.77 -13.92 5.92
N ARG A 60 8.08 -13.88 7.06
CA ARG A 60 6.68 -13.49 7.11
C ARG A 60 6.46 -12.03 6.76
N ILE A 61 7.39 -11.15 7.12
CA ILE A 61 7.37 -9.73 6.73
C ILE A 61 7.60 -9.59 5.22
N ARG A 62 8.59 -10.30 4.65
CA ARG A 62 8.86 -10.31 3.20
C ARG A 62 7.64 -10.75 2.41
N GLN A 63 7.06 -11.90 2.78
CA GLN A 63 5.87 -12.42 2.12
C GLN A 63 4.70 -11.45 2.21
N TRP A 64 4.53 -10.81 3.36
CA TRP A 64 3.48 -9.82 3.53
C TRP A 64 3.69 -8.56 2.66
N VAL A 65 4.92 -8.05 2.56
CA VAL A 65 5.23 -6.92 1.67
C VAL A 65 5.04 -7.30 0.21
N ASP A 66 5.40 -8.53 -0.19
CA ASP A 66 5.12 -9.07 -1.52
C ASP A 66 3.63 -9.10 -1.84
N ASP A 67 2.80 -9.52 -0.87
CA ASP A 67 1.35 -9.52 -1.03
C ASP A 67 0.78 -8.11 -1.17
N LEU A 68 1.24 -7.14 -0.36
CA LEU A 68 0.83 -5.75 -0.54
C LEU A 68 1.26 -5.19 -1.89
N GLU A 69 2.50 -5.40 -2.32
CA GLU A 69 3.00 -4.88 -3.60
C GLU A 69 2.16 -5.41 -4.75
N ARG A 70 1.79 -6.70 -4.70
CA ARG A 70 0.88 -7.30 -5.69
C ARG A 70 -0.50 -6.65 -5.71
N ILE A 71 -1.06 -6.28 -4.56
CA ILE A 71 -2.35 -5.56 -4.51
C ILE A 71 -2.16 -4.11 -4.99
N GLY A 72 -1.06 -3.47 -4.62
CA GLY A 72 -0.67 -2.12 -5.04
C GLY A 72 -0.50 -2.00 -6.56
N ASP A 73 0.18 -2.95 -7.21
CA ASP A 73 0.32 -3.00 -8.67
C ASP A 73 -1.05 -3.14 -9.35
N ARG A 74 -1.97 -3.93 -8.79
CA ARG A 74 -3.35 -4.04 -9.30
C ARG A 74 -4.12 -2.73 -9.15
N ALA A 75 -3.99 -2.07 -7.99
CA ALA A 75 -4.59 -0.76 -7.76
C ALA A 75 -4.03 0.28 -8.74
N ASP A 76 -2.71 0.35 -8.91
CA ASP A 76 -2.07 1.29 -9.84
C ASP A 76 -2.49 1.03 -11.28
N ARG A 77 -2.56 -0.24 -11.72
CA ARG A 77 -3.09 -0.58 -13.05
C ARG A 77 -4.56 -0.19 -13.23
N ALA A 78 -5.41 -0.45 -12.23
CA ALA A 78 -6.81 -0.05 -12.28
C ALA A 78 -6.92 1.50 -12.37
N CYS A 79 -6.06 2.20 -11.63
CA CYS A 79 -5.95 3.65 -11.66
C CYS A 79 -5.50 4.17 -13.02
N GLN A 80 -4.49 3.56 -13.64
CA GLN A 80 -4.03 3.92 -14.98
C GLN A 80 -5.07 3.62 -16.07
N GLN A 81 -5.84 2.54 -15.93
CA GLN A 81 -6.90 2.17 -16.88
C GLN A 81 -8.11 3.10 -16.79
N ALA A 82 -8.43 3.59 -15.59
CA ALA A 82 -9.46 4.60 -15.40
C ALA A 82 -8.93 5.98 -15.79
N GLY A 83 -8.95 6.26 -17.11
CA GLY A 83 -8.45 7.49 -17.71
C GLY A 83 -9.16 8.79 -17.29
N SER A 84 -10.17 8.72 -16.42
CA SER A 84 -10.94 9.87 -15.91
C SER A 84 -10.82 10.05 -14.38
N LEU A 85 -9.82 9.43 -13.75
CA LEU A 85 -9.55 9.60 -12.32
C LEU A 85 -8.97 10.97 -12.00
N ASP A 86 -9.33 11.49 -10.81
CA ASP A 86 -8.74 12.72 -10.28
C ASP A 86 -7.22 12.55 -10.10
N ALA A 87 -6.47 13.61 -10.42
CA ALA A 87 -5.02 13.62 -10.32
C ALA A 87 -4.55 13.30 -8.89
N LYS A 88 -5.28 13.73 -7.86
CA LYS A 88 -4.96 13.44 -6.45
C LYS A 88 -5.03 11.97 -6.14
N VAL A 89 -6.04 11.27 -6.66
CA VAL A 89 -6.18 9.83 -6.46
C VAL A 89 -5.03 9.10 -7.13
N LYS A 90 -4.71 9.51 -8.35
CA LYS A 90 -3.61 8.92 -9.11
C LYS A 90 -2.27 9.13 -8.40
N ASP A 91 -1.99 10.35 -7.94
CA ASP A 91 -0.78 10.65 -7.19
C ASP A 91 -0.72 9.86 -5.87
N ALA A 92 -1.85 9.72 -5.15
CA ALA A 92 -1.91 8.93 -3.92
C ALA A 92 -1.61 7.44 -4.17
N VAL A 93 -2.28 6.84 -5.16
CA VAL A 93 -2.10 5.42 -5.53
C VAL A 93 -0.67 5.16 -6.02
N SER A 94 -0.12 6.02 -6.88
CA SER A 94 1.25 5.87 -7.37
C SER A 94 2.30 6.13 -6.28
N SER A 95 2.06 7.04 -5.34
CA SER A 95 2.93 7.27 -4.17
C SER A 95 2.95 6.04 -3.26
N MET A 96 1.76 5.52 -2.93
CA MET A 96 1.59 4.27 -2.17
C MET A 96 2.33 3.11 -2.83
N HIS A 97 2.12 2.89 -4.14
CA HIS A 97 2.79 1.83 -4.88
C HIS A 97 4.32 1.99 -4.89
N SER A 98 4.82 3.21 -5.04
CA SER A 98 6.25 3.50 -4.99
C SER A 98 6.87 3.18 -3.63
N GLU A 99 6.17 3.51 -2.55
CA GLU A 99 6.61 3.17 -1.19
C GLU A 99 6.63 1.66 -0.94
N LEU A 100 5.64 0.93 -1.45
CA LEU A 100 5.61 -0.54 -1.38
C LEU A 100 6.80 -1.16 -2.10
N ALA A 101 7.06 -0.71 -3.34
CA ALA A 101 8.17 -1.20 -4.14
C ALA A 101 9.52 -0.89 -3.48
N ASP A 102 9.66 0.29 -2.87
CA ASP A 102 10.87 0.68 -2.14
C ASP A 102 11.07 -0.16 -0.86
N LEU A 103 10.00 -0.41 -0.11
CA LEU A 103 10.01 -1.28 1.07
C LEU A 103 10.41 -2.72 0.70
N LYS A 104 9.83 -3.27 -0.37
CA LYS A 104 10.17 -4.60 -0.89
C LYS A 104 11.65 -4.71 -1.24
N ARG A 105 12.19 -3.73 -1.98
CA ARG A 105 13.61 -3.67 -2.36
C ARG A 105 14.56 -3.59 -1.17
N GLN A 106 14.10 -3.09 -0.05
CA GLN A 106 14.87 -2.99 1.19
C GLN A 106 14.88 -4.29 2.00
N LEU A 107 13.86 -5.12 1.81
CA LEU A 107 13.71 -6.41 2.48
C LEU A 107 14.38 -7.57 1.73
N HIS A 108 14.51 -7.45 0.40
CA HIS A 108 15.20 -8.39 -0.49
C HIS A 108 16.66 -8.00 -0.70
#